data_AF-A0A6P3YAX2-F1
#
_entry.id   AF-A0A6P3YAX2-F1
#
_cell.length_a   1.000
_cell.length_b   1.000
_cell.length_c   1.000
_cell.angle_alpha   90.00
_cell.angle_beta   90.00
_cell.angle_gamma   90.00
#
_symmetry.space_group_name_H-M   'P 1'
#
loop_
_entity.id
_entity.type
_entity.pdbx_description
1 polymer ?
#
loop_
_entity_poly.entity_id
_entity_poly.type
_entity_poly.pdbx_seq_one_letter_code
_entity_poly.pdbx_strand_id
1 'polypeptide(L)'
;MAMSMARGAKLVFGRVSVLKERLFSPKNLLYTNVGISIFLSGAGDVIEQHYEILKGQWDRWSFTRTRNMAISGMSIGILCHYWYNFLDAKMIGRTLALLENSSLAELKEEIRTKAHRLYIAEWIIWPPAQIINFYFLPTRYRVLYDNTISLGYDIYTSHVKHNT
;
A
#
# COMPACT_ATOMS: atom_id res chain seq x y z
N MET A 1 -31.53 -15.35 -17.79
CA MET A 1 -31.12 -14.18 -16.97
C MET A 1 -29.64 -14.22 -16.55
N ALA A 2 -29.15 -15.30 -15.94
CA ALA A 2 -27.74 -15.46 -15.53
C ALA A 2 -26.68 -15.31 -16.66
N MET A 3 -26.99 -15.80 -17.87
CA MET A 3 -26.07 -15.74 -19.03
C MET A 3 -25.91 -14.33 -19.65
N SER A 4 -26.82 -13.40 -19.31
CA SER A 4 -26.70 -11.96 -19.67
C SER A 4 -25.83 -11.22 -18.66
N MET A 5 -26.02 -11.49 -17.36
CA MET A 5 -25.20 -10.92 -16.28
C MET A 5 -23.73 -11.36 -16.37
N ALA A 6 -23.46 -12.62 -16.70
CA ALA A 6 -22.08 -13.11 -16.86
C ALA A 6 -21.34 -12.46 -18.04
N ARG A 7 -22.05 -12.14 -19.13
CA ARG A 7 -21.51 -11.40 -20.27
C ARG A 7 -21.26 -9.92 -19.92
N GLY A 8 -22.20 -9.29 -19.20
CA GLY A 8 -22.03 -7.93 -18.69
C GLY A 8 -20.84 -7.81 -17.74
N ALA A 9 -20.69 -8.75 -16.80
CA ALA A 9 -19.55 -8.81 -15.89
C ALA A 9 -18.23 -8.99 -16.65
N LYS A 10 -18.13 -9.93 -17.59
CA LYS A 10 -16.91 -10.09 -18.42
C LYS A 10 -16.57 -8.83 -19.21
N LEU A 11 -17.56 -8.12 -19.73
CA LEU A 11 -17.35 -6.88 -20.49
C LEU A 11 -16.86 -5.73 -19.59
N VAL A 12 -17.39 -5.63 -18.37
CA VAL A 12 -16.94 -4.68 -17.36
C VAL A 12 -15.53 -5.03 -16.90
N PHE A 13 -15.25 -6.29 -16.56
CA PHE A 13 -13.91 -6.75 -16.18
C PHE A 13 -12.88 -6.49 -17.28
N GLY A 14 -13.22 -6.75 -18.54
CA GLY A 14 -12.33 -6.46 -19.67
C GLY A 14 -12.09 -4.96 -19.88
N ARG A 15 -13.09 -4.11 -19.65
CA ARG A 15 -12.91 -2.64 -19.70
C ARG A 15 -12.02 -2.15 -18.55
N VAL A 16 -12.22 -2.70 -17.35
CA VAL A 16 -11.43 -2.36 -16.16
C VAL A 16 -9.97 -2.79 -16.35
N SER A 17 -9.70 -3.96 -16.92
CA SER A 17 -8.31 -4.41 -17.17
C SER A 17 -7.60 -3.51 -18.19
N VAL A 18 -8.27 -3.10 -19.27
CA VAL A 18 -7.72 -2.18 -20.27
C VAL A 18 -7.46 -0.78 -19.68
N LEU A 19 -8.39 -0.27 -18.87
CA LEU A 19 -8.21 0.98 -18.14
C LEU A 19 -7.02 0.90 -17.17
N LYS A 20 -6.90 -0.19 -16.42
CA LYS A 20 -5.77 -0.44 -15.51
C LYS A 20 -4.45 -0.42 -16.28
N GLU A 21 -4.35 -1.12 -17.40
CA GLU A 21 -3.13 -1.14 -18.21
C GLU A 21 -2.74 0.24 -18.74
N ARG A 22 -3.72 1.07 -19.15
CA ARG A 22 -3.46 2.44 -19.60
C ARG A 22 -3.08 3.39 -18.47
N LEU A 23 -3.73 3.27 -17.31
CA LEU A 23 -3.50 4.11 -16.13
C LEU A 23 -2.14 3.82 -15.49
N PHE A 24 -1.78 2.54 -15.34
CA PHE A 24 -0.51 2.11 -14.75
C PHE A 24 0.61 1.89 -15.79
N SER A 25 0.44 2.44 -17.00
CA SER A 25 1.50 2.49 -18.00
C SER A 25 2.64 3.41 -17.54
N PRO A 26 3.92 3.16 -17.87
CA PRO A 26 5.07 3.95 -17.39
C PRO A 26 4.93 5.47 -17.64
N LYS A 27 4.24 5.85 -18.72
CA LYS A 27 3.99 7.26 -19.09
C LYS A 27 2.97 7.95 -18.16
N ASN A 28 2.03 7.21 -17.61
CA ASN A 28 0.93 7.73 -16.79
C ASN A 28 1.08 7.41 -15.29
N LEU A 29 2.10 6.63 -14.92
CA LEU A 29 2.31 6.11 -13.57
C LEU A 29 2.50 7.23 -12.52
N LEU A 30 3.20 8.32 -12.89
CA LEU A 30 3.35 9.48 -12.01
C LEU A 30 1.99 10.13 -11.74
N TYR A 31 1.25 10.44 -12.80
CA TYR A 31 -0.05 11.12 -12.69
C TYR A 31 -1.06 10.30 -11.90
N THR A 32 -1.07 8.99 -12.08
CA THR A 32 -1.97 8.09 -11.36
C THR A 32 -1.60 7.95 -9.90
N ASN A 33 -0.31 7.77 -9.57
CA ASN A 33 0.13 7.68 -8.17
C ASN A 33 -0.11 8.99 -7.41
N VAL A 34 0.20 10.13 -8.03
CA VAL A 34 -0.06 11.45 -7.45
C VAL A 34 -1.55 11.71 -7.31
N GLY A 35 -2.34 11.39 -8.34
CA GLY A 35 -3.80 11.55 -8.30
C GLY A 35 -4.46 10.70 -7.22
N ILE A 36 -4.05 9.43 -7.08
CA ILE A 36 -4.52 8.54 -6.01
C ILE A 36 -4.15 9.10 -4.63
N SER A 37 -2.93 9.62 -4.47
CA SER A 37 -2.46 10.17 -3.19
C SER A 37 -3.24 11.43 -2.79
N ILE A 38 -3.49 12.34 -3.73
CA ILE A 38 -4.34 13.52 -3.53
C ILE A 38 -5.75 13.11 -3.12
N PHE A 39 -6.31 12.15 -3.87
CA PHE A 39 -7.68 11.68 -3.64
C PHE A 39 -7.82 11.03 -2.26
N LEU A 40 -6.94 10.08 -1.91
CA LEU A 40 -6.99 9.39 -0.63
C LEU A 40 -6.79 10.35 0.54
N SER A 41 -5.83 11.28 0.43
CA SER A 41 -5.56 12.27 1.47
C SER A 41 -6.74 13.23 1.66
N GLY A 42 -7.28 13.77 0.56
CA GLY A 42 -8.43 14.68 0.61
C GLY A 42 -9.72 14.00 1.07
N ALA A 43 -10.01 12.79 0.57
CA ALA A 43 -11.18 12.03 0.98
C ALA A 43 -11.08 11.57 2.44
N GLY A 44 -9.90 11.14 2.88
CA GLY A 44 -9.64 10.80 4.28
C GLY A 44 -9.90 11.97 5.22
N ASP A 45 -9.42 13.17 4.87
CA ASP A 45 -9.67 14.37 5.67
C ASP A 45 -11.14 14.79 5.67
N VAL A 46 -11.87 14.63 4.56
CA VAL A 46 -13.32 14.87 4.53
C VAL A 46 -14.06 13.93 5.49
N ILE A 47 -13.69 12.65 5.50
CA ILE A 47 -14.28 11.65 6.41
C ILE A 47 -13.93 11.99 7.87
N GLU A 48 -12.69 12.37 8.13
CA GLU A 48 -12.23 12.71 9.47
C GLU A 48 -12.90 13.99 10.00
N GLN A 49 -12.97 15.05 9.19
CA GLN A 49 -13.72 16.25 9.54
C GLN A 49 -15.20 15.94 9.79
N HIS A 50 -15.81 15.04 9.00
CA HIS A 50 -17.18 14.62 9.24
C HIS A 50 -17.32 13.89 10.59
N TYR A 51 -16.39 13.01 10.93
CA TYR A 51 -16.37 12.32 12.21
C TYR A 51 -16.17 13.27 13.41
N GLU A 52 -15.30 14.26 13.29
CA GLU A 52 -15.04 15.27 14.33
C GLU A 52 -16.28 16.17 14.59
N ILE A 53 -17.02 16.52 13.53
CA ILE A 53 -18.29 17.26 13.64
C ILE A 53 -19.35 16.41 14.35
N LEU A 54 -19.44 15.11 14.02
CA LEU A 54 -20.37 14.19 14.70
C LEU A 54 -20.05 14.01 16.20
N LYS A 55 -18.78 14.11 16.59
CA LYS A 55 -18.37 14.10 18.00
C LYS A 55 -18.54 15.43 18.72
N GLY A 56 -18.96 16.49 18.03
CA GLY A 56 -19.10 17.84 18.59
C GLY A 56 -17.77 18.50 18.94
N GLN A 57 -16.65 18.06 18.34
CA GLN A 57 -15.33 18.68 18.55
C GLN A 57 -15.12 19.90 17.64
N TRP A 58 -15.85 19.97 16.52
CA TRP A 58 -15.77 21.03 15.52
C TRP A 58 -17.17 21.44 15.06
N ASP A 59 -17.43 22.74 14.94
CA ASP A 59 -18.75 23.27 14.57
C ASP A 59 -18.96 23.44 13.06
N ARG A 60 -17.87 23.55 12.28
CA ARG A 60 -17.92 23.83 10.83
C ARG A 60 -16.86 23.09 10.05
N TRP A 61 -17.21 22.75 8.81
CA TRP A 61 -16.28 22.17 7.85
C TRP A 61 -15.23 23.19 7.39
N SER A 62 -13.97 22.77 7.30
CA SER A 62 -12.84 23.61 6.92
C SER A 62 -12.25 23.21 5.57
N PHE A 63 -12.56 23.99 4.54
CA PHE A 63 -11.98 23.82 3.20
C PHE A 63 -10.45 23.94 3.22
N THR A 64 -9.92 24.85 4.04
CA THR A 64 -8.48 25.11 4.13
C THR A 64 -7.72 23.88 4.63
N ARG A 65 -8.27 23.14 5.58
CA ARG A 65 -7.67 21.90 6.08
C ARG A 65 -7.65 20.81 5.00
N THR A 66 -8.78 20.60 4.34
CA THR A 66 -8.89 19.63 3.22
C THR A 66 -7.91 19.96 2.10
N ARG A 67 -7.78 21.24 1.75
CA ARG A 67 -6.83 21.70 0.73
C ARG A 67 -5.39 21.44 1.15
N ASN A 68 -5.01 21.77 2.38
CA ASN A 68 -3.65 21.54 2.87
C ASN A 68 -3.31 20.05 2.91
N MET A 69 -4.28 19.20 3.25
CA MET A 69 -4.14 17.75 3.25
C MET A 69 -4.07 17.15 1.84
N ALA A 70 -4.79 17.73 0.87
CA ALA A 70 -4.65 17.37 -0.54
C ALA A 70 -3.27 17.75 -1.10
N ILE A 71 -2.74 18.92 -0.73
CA ILE A 71 -1.39 19.38 -1.13
C ILE A 71 -0.31 18.46 -0.52
N SER A 72 -0.41 18.09 0.76
CA SER A 72 0.53 17.15 1.37
C SER A 72 0.46 15.77 0.67
N GLY A 73 -0.74 15.30 0.32
CA GLY A 73 -0.93 14.09 -0.49
C GLY A 73 -0.27 14.17 -1.86
N MET A 74 -0.31 15.32 -2.53
CA MET A 74 0.43 15.55 -3.77
C MET A 74 1.94 15.46 -3.56
N SER A 75 2.47 16.18 -2.56
CA SER A 75 3.91 16.21 -2.27
C SER A 75 4.46 14.82 -1.96
N ILE A 76 3.78 14.08 -1.07
CA ILE A 76 4.15 12.72 -0.70
C ILE A 76 4.03 11.79 -1.91
N GLY A 77 2.97 11.90 -2.71
CA GLY A 77 2.78 11.08 -3.91
C GLY A 77 3.91 11.23 -4.93
N ILE A 78 4.41 12.45 -5.15
CA ILE A 78 5.57 12.72 -6.02
C ILE A 78 6.83 12.09 -5.43
N LEU A 79 7.07 12.32 -4.14
CA LEU A 79 8.25 11.82 -3.44
C LEU A 79 8.30 10.29 -3.48
N CYS A 80 7.18 9.63 -3.17
CA CYS A 80 7.02 8.19 -3.25
C CYS A 80 7.28 7.66 -4.66
N HIS A 81 6.75 8.30 -5.71
CA HIS A 81 6.98 7.85 -7.08
C HIS A 81 8.48 7.78 -7.43
N TYR A 82 9.22 8.85 -7.16
CA TYR A 82 10.67 8.87 -7.43
C TYR A 82 11.44 7.94 -6.48
N TRP A 83 11.04 7.85 -5.22
CA TRP A 83 11.65 6.95 -4.24
C TRP A 83 11.50 5.49 -4.66
N TYR A 84 10.30 5.07 -5.09
CA TYR A 84 10.07 3.70 -5.57
C TYR A 84 10.84 3.41 -6.85
N ASN A 85 10.88 4.32 -7.82
CA ASN A 85 11.69 4.15 -9.01
C ASN A 85 13.19 4.01 -8.67
N PHE A 86 13.68 4.77 -7.70
CA PHE A 86 15.05 4.67 -7.21
C PHE A 86 15.31 3.32 -6.49
N LEU A 87 14.38 2.89 -5.63
CA LEU A 87 14.47 1.60 -4.95
C LEU A 87 14.45 0.44 -5.94
N ASP A 88 13.56 0.47 -6.94
CA ASP A 88 13.50 -0.56 -7.98
C ASP A 88 14.82 -0.60 -8.74
N ALA A 89 15.36 0.55 -9.19
CA ALA A 89 16.65 0.59 -9.87
C ALA A 89 17.81 0.06 -9.01
N LYS A 90 17.84 0.40 -7.72
CA LYS A 90 18.95 0.06 -6.80
C LYS A 90 18.87 -1.39 -6.30
N MET A 91 17.67 -1.86 -5.94
CA MET A 91 17.43 -3.21 -5.45
C MET A 91 17.55 -4.21 -6.60
N ILE A 92 16.89 -3.95 -7.74
CA ILE A 92 16.98 -4.82 -8.91
C ILE A 92 18.39 -4.76 -9.49
N GLY A 93 19.02 -3.59 -9.60
CA GLY A 93 20.39 -3.47 -10.10
C GLY A 93 21.43 -4.24 -9.26
N ARG A 94 21.35 -4.17 -7.92
CA ARG A 94 22.26 -4.94 -7.03
C ARG A 94 21.98 -6.43 -7.08
N THR A 95 20.71 -6.83 -7.16
CA THR A 95 20.32 -8.24 -7.21
C THR A 95 20.69 -8.86 -8.56
N LEU A 96 20.50 -8.14 -9.67
CA LEU A 96 20.93 -8.51 -11.02
C LEU A 96 22.46 -8.66 -11.11
N ALA A 97 23.23 -7.70 -10.58
CA ALA A 97 24.69 -7.75 -10.63
C ALA A 97 25.29 -8.89 -9.79
N LEU A 98 24.67 -9.25 -8.66
CA LEU A 98 25.07 -10.39 -7.84
C LEU A 98 24.71 -11.74 -8.48
N LEU A 99 23.64 -11.76 -9.27
CA LEU A 99 23.07 -12.94 -9.89
C LEU A 99 23.33 -13.01 -11.40
N GLU A 100 24.18 -12.18 -11.99
CA GLU A 100 24.61 -12.34 -13.38
C GLU A 100 25.37 -13.67 -13.61
N ASN A 101 25.70 -14.38 -12.51
CA ASN A 101 26.12 -15.79 -12.48
C ASN A 101 24.96 -16.81 -12.50
N SER A 102 23.69 -16.38 -12.44
CA SER A 102 22.46 -17.19 -12.37
C SER A 102 21.42 -16.65 -13.38
N SER A 103 20.43 -17.44 -13.81
CA SER A 103 19.49 -16.98 -14.84
C SER A 103 18.52 -15.90 -14.30
N LEU A 104 18.30 -14.82 -15.06
CA LEU A 104 17.35 -13.74 -14.71
C LEU A 104 15.92 -14.22 -14.42
N ALA A 105 15.54 -15.34 -15.04
CA ALA A 105 14.24 -15.97 -14.83
C ALA A 105 14.14 -16.58 -13.42
N GLU A 106 15.22 -17.18 -12.91
CA GLU A 106 15.27 -17.81 -11.58
C GLU A 106 15.18 -16.76 -10.48
N LEU A 107 15.89 -15.64 -10.65
CA LEU A 107 15.85 -14.48 -9.76
C LEU A 107 14.43 -13.90 -9.62
N LYS A 108 13.75 -13.71 -10.76
CA LYS A 108 12.40 -13.16 -10.77
C LYS A 108 11.42 -14.06 -10.02
N GLU A 109 11.53 -15.37 -10.20
CA GLU A 109 10.69 -16.34 -9.49
C GLU A 109 11.03 -16.43 -8.00
N GLU A 110 12.32 -16.32 -7.62
CA GLU A 110 12.74 -16.31 -6.22
C GLU A 110 12.22 -15.06 -5.48
N ILE A 111 12.41 -13.87 -6.06
CA ILE A 111 11.89 -12.62 -5.49
C ILE A 111 10.36 -12.70 -5.37
N ARG A 112 9.68 -13.17 -6.42
CA ARG A 112 8.21 -13.31 -6.41
C ARG A 112 7.75 -14.23 -5.29
N THR A 113 8.43 -15.36 -5.09
CA THR A 113 8.07 -16.35 -4.08
C THR A 113 8.30 -15.81 -2.67
N LYS A 114 9.47 -15.20 -2.41
CA LYS A 114 9.81 -14.59 -1.11
C LYS A 114 8.89 -13.40 -0.80
N ALA A 115 8.63 -12.53 -1.78
CA ALA A 115 7.70 -11.40 -1.63
C ALA A 115 6.28 -11.88 -1.33
N HIS A 116 5.79 -12.93 -2.00
CA HIS A 116 4.47 -13.48 -1.76
C HIS A 116 4.34 -14.08 -0.34
N ARG A 117 5.37 -14.79 0.15
CA ARG A 117 5.40 -15.31 1.53
C ARG A 117 5.37 -14.20 2.58
N LEU A 118 6.16 -13.14 2.38
CA LEU A 118 6.20 -11.98 3.26
C LEU A 118 4.86 -11.23 3.26
N TYR A 119 4.29 -10.99 2.09
CA TYR A 119 3.00 -10.32 1.93
C TYR A 119 1.87 -11.06 2.65
N ILE A 120 1.78 -12.39 2.48
CA ILE A 120 0.76 -13.19 3.18
C ILE A 120 0.97 -13.11 4.70
N ALA A 121 2.22 -13.20 5.17
CA ALA A 121 2.51 -13.07 6.59
C ALA A 121 2.06 -11.70 7.14
N GLU A 122 2.29 -10.63 6.40
CA GLU A 122 1.84 -9.28 6.77
C GLU A 122 0.32 -9.21 6.92
N TRP A 123 -0.42 -9.77 5.96
CA TRP A 123 -1.88 -9.84 5.99
C TRP A 123 -2.47 -10.75 7.07
N ILE A 124 -1.70 -11.72 7.56
CA ILE A 124 -2.16 -12.61 8.63
C ILE A 124 -1.82 -12.04 10.01
N ILE A 125 -0.69 -11.36 10.14
CA ILE A 125 -0.19 -10.89 11.44
C ILE A 125 -0.85 -9.56 11.81
N TRP A 126 -0.87 -8.59 10.88
CA TRP A 126 -1.27 -7.22 11.22
C TRP A 126 -2.76 -7.05 11.49
N PRO A 127 -3.71 -7.59 10.72
CA PRO A 127 -5.12 -7.37 11.02
C PRO A 127 -5.54 -7.91 12.40
N PRO A 128 -5.16 -9.13 12.83
CA PRO A 128 -5.41 -9.58 14.20
C PRO A 128 -4.66 -8.76 15.25
N ALA A 129 -3.41 -8.38 15.00
CA ALA A 129 -2.65 -7.56 15.92
C ALA A 129 -3.29 -6.18 16.13
N GLN A 130 -3.80 -5.55 15.07
CA GLN A 130 -4.50 -4.26 15.13
C GLN A 130 -5.85 -4.37 15.83
N ILE A 131 -6.58 -5.48 15.66
CA ILE A 131 -7.80 -5.75 16.44
C ILE A 131 -7.46 -5.78 17.93
N ILE A 132 -6.43 -6.52 18.34
CA ILE A 132 -6.01 -6.58 19.75
C ILE A 132 -5.56 -5.20 20.26
N ASN A 133 -4.78 -4.48 19.44
CA ASN A 133 -4.25 -3.16 19.77
C ASN A 133 -5.35 -2.12 20.02
N PHE A 134 -6.38 -2.08 19.17
CA PHE A 134 -7.45 -1.09 19.28
C PHE A 134 -8.60 -1.49 20.21
N TYR A 135 -8.95 -2.77 20.31
CA TYR A 135 -10.08 -3.23 21.15
C TYR A 135 -9.69 -3.48 22.61
N PHE A 136 -8.54 -4.13 22.86
CA PHE A 136 -8.23 -4.64 24.20
C PHE A 136 -7.18 -3.80 24.95
N LEU A 137 -6.30 -3.09 24.22
CA LEU A 137 -5.16 -2.41 24.84
C LEU A 137 -5.43 -0.91 25.12
N PRO A 138 -5.22 -0.46 26.38
CA PRO A 138 -5.20 0.95 26.72
C PRO A 138 -4.07 1.69 25.99
N THR A 139 -4.31 2.95 25.61
CA THR A 139 -3.42 3.77 24.76
C THR A 139 -1.96 3.77 25.19
N ARG A 140 -1.68 3.72 26.50
CA ARG A 140 -0.32 3.71 27.08
C ARG A 140 0.51 2.47 26.74
N TYR A 141 -0.10 1.32 26.46
CA TYR A 141 0.63 0.06 26.19
C TYR A 141 0.69 -0.31 24.70
N ARG A 142 -0.05 0.42 23.85
CA ARG A 142 -0.14 0.14 22.41
C ARG A 142 1.22 0.16 21.72
N VAL A 143 2.05 1.14 22.05
CA VAL A 143 3.40 1.29 21.48
C VAL A 143 4.29 0.10 21.85
N LEU A 144 4.28 -0.34 23.12
CA LEU A 144 5.09 -1.48 23.55
C LEU A 144 4.64 -2.79 22.87
N TYR A 145 3.33 -2.99 22.78
CA TYR A 145 2.75 -4.15 22.09
C TYR A 145 3.10 -4.17 20.60
N ASP A 146 2.91 -3.04 19.90
CA ASP A 146 3.19 -2.88 18.48
C ASP A 146 4.67 -3.15 18.16
N ASN A 147 5.59 -2.64 19.00
CA ASN A 147 7.02 -2.92 18.88
C ASN A 147 7.36 -4.40 19.15
N THR A 148 6.64 -5.07 20.06
CA THR A 148 6.85 -6.50 20.35
C THR A 148 6.44 -7.37 19.16
N ILE A 149 5.28 -7.09 18.56
CA ILE A 149 4.83 -7.77 17.34
C ILE A 149 5.77 -7.48 16.17
N SER A 150 6.23 -6.23 16.03
CA SER A 150 7.20 -5.82 15.00
C SER A 150 8.51 -6.59 15.13
N LEU A 151 9.05 -6.74 16.35
CA LEU A 151 10.26 -7.55 16.57
C LEU A 151 10.06 -9.01 16.15
N GLY A 152 8.91 -9.61 16.47
CA GLY A 152 8.57 -10.97 16.02
C GLY A 152 8.50 -11.07 14.50
N TYR A 153 7.91 -10.07 13.84
CA TYR A 153 7.86 -9.98 12.38
C TYR A 153 9.25 -9.82 11.77
N ASP A 154 10.11 -8.96 12.34
CA ASP A 154 11.48 -8.75 11.87
C ASP A 154 12.32 -10.03 11.94
N ILE A 155 12.18 -10.81 13.03
CA ILE A 155 12.82 -12.13 13.16
C ILE A 155 12.32 -13.07 12.06
N TYR A 156 11.00 -13.13 11.83
CA TYR A 156 10.41 -13.96 10.78
C TYR A 156 10.89 -13.54 9.39
N THR A 157 10.90 -12.24 9.07
CA THR A 157 11.34 -11.75 7.77
C THR A 157 12.83 -12.00 7.54
N SER A 158 13.66 -11.89 8.59
CA SER A 158 15.08 -12.24 8.54
C SER A 158 15.27 -13.72 8.21
N HIS A 159 14.50 -14.60 8.85
CA HIS A 159 14.53 -16.04 8.57
C HIS A 159 14.12 -16.39 7.13
N VAL A 160 13.03 -15.77 6.62
CA VAL A 160 12.57 -15.96 5.23
C VAL A 160 13.57 -15.41 4.22
N LYS A 161 14.31 -14.36 4.56
CA LYS A 161 15.36 -13.79 3.70
C LYS A 161 16.61 -14.66 3.63
N HIS A 162 17.02 -15.27 4.74
CA HIS A 162 18.30 -15.99 4.85
C HIS A 162 18.21 -17.48 4.52
N ASN A 163 17.03 -18.09 4.65
CA ASN A 163 16.81 -19.45 4.15
C ASN A 163 16.54 -19.41 2.65
N THR A 164 17.58 -19.77 1.88
CA THR A 164 17.55 -20.12 0.46
C THR A 164 17.20 -21.58 0.30
#